data_AF-A0A4Q1JU16-F1
#
_entry.id   AF-A0A4Q1JU16-F1
#
_cell.length_a   1.000
_cell.length_b   1.000
_cell.length_c   1.000
_cell.angle_alpha   90.00
_cell.angle_beta   90.00
_cell.angle_gamma   90.00
#
_symmetry.space_group_name_H-M   'P 1'
#
loop_
_entity.id
_entity.type
_entity.pdbx_description
1 polymer ?
#
loop_
_entity_poly.entity_id
_entity_poly.type
_entity_poly.pdbx_seq_one_letter_code
_entity_poly.pdbx_strand_id
1 'polypeptide(L)' 'MQDALRQAGYGPDAIGSAMPRILRILQAEDVRIEIGRKLSRKEREYVRLQLELGLSVPEVVAGLKQ' A
#
# COMPACT_ATOMS: atom_id res chain seq x y z
N MET A 1 -16.34 -3.15 -16.36
CA MET A 1 -15.31 -2.55 -15.47
C MET A 1 -14.51 -1.45 -16.19
N GLN A 2 -13.95 -1.72 -17.38
CA GLN A 2 -13.17 -0.74 -18.14
C GLN A 2 -13.94 0.56 -18.48
N ASP A 3 -15.21 0.47 -18.86
CA ASP A 3 -16.00 1.66 -19.26
C ASP A 3 -16.28 2.64 -18.12
N ALA A 4 -16.49 2.14 -16.90
CA ALA A 4 -16.73 2.99 -15.73
C ALA A 4 -15.49 3.83 -15.36
N LEU A 5 -14.29 3.26 -15.52
CA LEU A 5 -13.03 3.95 -15.27
C LEU A 5 -12.73 4.97 -16.38
N ARG A 6 -13.02 4.62 -17.64
CA ARG A 6 -12.89 5.54 -18.79
C ARG A 6 -13.81 6.75 -18.67
N GLN A 7 -15.07 6.53 -18.28
CA GLN A 7 -16.06 7.59 -18.07
C GLN A 7 -15.71 8.52 -16.90
N ALA A 8 -14.95 8.03 -15.91
CA ALA A 8 -14.41 8.83 -14.80
C ALA A 8 -13.15 9.64 -15.16
N GLY A 9 -12.73 9.67 -16.44
CA GLY A 9 -11.58 10.44 -16.91
C GLY A 9 -10.22 9.73 -16.78
N TYR A 10 -10.20 8.45 -16.40
CA TYR A 10 -8.98 7.66 -16.39
C TYR A 10 -8.64 7.20 -17.81
N GLY A 11 -7.59 7.79 -18.39
CA GLY A 11 -7.05 7.38 -19.70
C GLY A 11 -6.47 5.95 -19.68
N PRO A 12 -6.13 5.38 -20.85
CA PRO A 12 -5.57 4.02 -20.96
C PRO A 12 -4.36 3.79 -20.03
N ASP A 13 -3.50 4.79 -19.85
CA ASP A 13 -2.32 4.75 -18.99
C ASP A 13 -2.60 5.08 -17.51
N ALA A 14 -3.80 5.57 -17.19
CA ALA A 14 -4.13 5.95 -15.83
C ALA A 14 -4.30 4.73 -14.91
N ILE A 15 -4.73 3.59 -15.46
CA ILE A 15 -4.77 2.31 -14.74
C ILE A 15 -3.34 1.83 -14.45
N GLY A 16 -2.48 1.81 -15.48
CA GLY A 16 -1.07 1.39 -15.34
C GLY A 16 -0.29 2.24 -14.33
N SER A 17 -0.49 3.56 -14.36
CA SER A 17 0.14 4.49 -13.41
C SER A 17 -0.41 4.42 -11.98
N ALA A 18 -1.66 3.97 -11.80
CA ALA A 18 -2.27 3.78 -10.48
C ALA A 18 -1.89 2.44 -9.82
N MET A 19 -1.55 1.41 -10.60
CA MET A 19 -1.23 0.06 -10.10
C MET A 19 -0.17 0.05 -8.97
N PRO A 20 1.00 0.73 -9.10
CA PRO A 20 2.00 0.73 -8.03
C PRO A 20 1.49 1.33 -6.72
N ARG A 21 0.54 2.28 -6.79
CA ARG A 21 -0.08 2.88 -5.61
C ARG A 21 -1.11 1.93 -4.98
N ILE A 22 -1.92 1.25 -5.80
CA ILE A 22 -2.89 0.25 -5.34
C ILE A 22 -2.16 -0.88 -4.61
N LEU A 23 -1.10 -1.43 -5.20
CA LEU A 23 -0.31 -2.49 -4.59
C LEU A 23 0.26 -2.09 -3.22
N ARG A 24 0.79 -0.87 -3.09
CA ARG A 24 1.26 -0.35 -1.80
C ARG A 24 0.17 -0.22 -0.75
N ILE A 25 -1.05 0.16 -1.15
CA ILE A 25 -2.20 0.21 -0.24
C ILE A 25 -2.54 -1.19 0.27
N LEU A 26 -2.55 -2.20 -0.62
CA LEU A 26 -2.81 -3.58 -0.24
C LEU A 26 -1.71 -4.13 0.69
N GLN A 27 -0.45 -3.89 0.37
CA GLN A 27 0.68 -4.30 1.22
C GLN A 27 0.63 -3.66 2.61
N ALA A 28 0.25 -2.38 2.71
CA ALA A 28 0.07 -1.71 4.01
C ALA A 28 -1.05 -2.34 4.84
N GLU A 29 -2.10 -2.87 4.18
CA GLU A 29 -3.15 -3.63 4.84
C GLU A 29 -2.65 -5.01 5.30
N ASP A 30 -1.84 -5.69 4.50
CA ASP A 30 -1.20 -6.96 4.89
C ASP A 30 -0.34 -6.78 6.15
N VAL A 31 0.45 -5.70 6.24
CA VAL A 31 1.21 -5.35 7.46
C VAL A 31 0.27 -5.20 8.67
N ARG A 32 -0.86 -4.53 8.51
CA ARG A 32 -1.84 -4.32 9.59
C ARG A 32 -2.45 -5.64 10.07
N ILE A 33 -2.76 -6.53 9.13
CA ILE A 33 -3.28 -7.87 9.42
C ILE A 33 -2.22 -8.67 10.19
N GLU A 34 -0.98 -8.70 9.72
CA GLU A 34 0.11 -9.49 10.31
C GLU A 34 0.54 -8.98 11.70
N ILE A 35 0.47 -7.67 11.93
CA ILE A 35 0.72 -7.06 13.24
C ILE A 35 -0.41 -7.37 14.24
N GLY A 36 -1.62 -7.66 13.78
CA GLY A 36 -2.75 -8.06 14.64
C GLY A 36 -3.28 -6.95 15.57
N ARG A 37 -2.84 -5.70 15.39
CA ARG A 37 -3.33 -4.53 16.13
C ARG A 37 -3.42 -3.30 15.26
N LYS A 38 -4.11 -2.27 15.76
CA LYS A 38 -4.12 -0.95 15.10
C LYS A 38 -2.72 -0.33 15.17
N LEU A 39 -2.30 0.25 14.05
CA LEU A 39 -1.09 1.03 13.95
C LEU A 39 -1.36 2.48 14.38
N SER A 40 -0.46 3.03 15.19
CA SER A 40 -0.41 4.45 15.52
C SER A 40 -0.16 5.30 14.27
N ARG A 41 -0.28 6.63 14.41
CA ARG A 41 0.03 7.54 13.30
C ARG A 41 1.48 7.40 12.82
N LYS A 42 2.44 7.34 13.76
CA LYS A 42 3.87 7.21 13.46
C LYS A 42 4.18 5.87 12.77
N GLU A 43 3.57 4.78 13.23
CA GLU A 43 3.75 3.46 12.61
C GLU A 43 3.18 3.40 11.19
N ARG A 44 2.01 4.02 10.95
CA ARG A 44 1.45 4.10 9.59
C ARG A 44 2.33 4.89 8.63
N GLU A 45 2.99 5.93 9.11
CA GLU A 45 3.94 6.71 8.33
C GLU A 45 5.21 5.90 8.04
N TYR A 46 5.73 5.20 9.06
CA TYR A 46 6.84 4.26 8.89
C TYR A 46 6.53 3.20 7.83
N VAL A 47 5.41 2.48 7.95
CA VAL A 47 5.01 1.43 6.99
C VAL A 47 4.95 1.97 5.57
N ARG A 48 4.32 3.14 5.39
CA ARG A 48 4.22 3.77 4.07
C ARG A 48 5.60 4.06 3.47
N LEU A 49 6.49 4.67 4.24
CA LEU A 49 7.84 5.00 3.78
C LEU A 49 8.63 3.74 3.44
N GLN A 50 8.58 2.70 4.27
CA GLN A 50 9.32 1.46 4.01
C GLN A 50 8.85 0.75 2.74
N LEU A 51 7.53 0.71 2.50
CA LEU A 51 6.97 0.15 1.27
C LEU A 51 7.30 0.99 0.04
N GLU A 52 7.39 2.32 0.18
CA GLU A 52 7.87 3.21 -0.88
C GLU A 52 9.35 3.00 -1.21
N LEU A 53 10.15 2.61 -0.22
CA LEU A 53 11.56 2.24 -0.39
C LEU A 53 11.75 0.81 -0.93
N GLY A 54 10.67 0.04 -1.10
CA GLY A 54 10.70 -1.29 -1.70
C GLY A 54 10.92 -2.44 -0.72
N LEU A 55 10.79 -2.20 0.60
CA LEU A 55 10.83 -3.28 1.58
C LEU A 55 9.60 -4.19 1.44
N SER A 56 9.81 -5.46 1.72
CA SER A 56 8.74 -6.45 1.77
C SER A 56 7.92 -6.34 3.05
N VAL A 57 6.67 -6.84 3.02
CA VAL A 57 5.79 -6.88 4.19
C VAL A 57 6.45 -7.55 5.41
N PRO A 58 7.12 -8.72 5.29
CA PRO A 58 7.80 -9.35 6.43
C PRO A 58 8.92 -8.49 7.04
N GLU A 59 9.70 -7.77 6.22
CA GLU A 59 10.77 -6.88 6.71
C GLU A 59 10.18 -5.70 7.49
N VAL A 60 9.10 -5.11 7.00
CA VAL A 60 8.39 -4.02 7.69
C VAL A 60 7.78 -4.52 9.00
N VAL A 61 7.17 -5.70 9.00
CA VAL A 61 6.59 -6.30 10.21
C VAL A 61 7.67 -6.61 11.24
N ALA A 62 8.83 -7.13 10.81
CA ALA A 62 9.96 -7.35 11.69
C ALA A 62 10.44 -6.04 12.34
N GLY A 63 10.51 -4.93 11.59
CA GLY A 63 10.87 -3.61 12.11
C GLY A 63 9.86 -3.01 13.10
N LEU A 64 8.59 -3.43 13.05
CA LEU A 64 7.53 -2.98 13.97
C LEU A 64 7.42 -3.82 15.26
N LYS A 65 7.98 -5.03 15.28
CA LYS A 65 7.93 -5.96 16.42
C LYS A 65 9.15 -5.81 17.35
N GLN A 66 10.14 -4.99 16.96
CA GLN A 66 11.25 -4.58 17.83
C GLN A 66 10.78 -3.52 18.83
#